data_AF-A0A6G0VWY3-F1
#
_entry.id   AF-A0A6G0VWY3-F1
#
_cell.length_a   1.000
_cell.length_b   1.000
_cell.length_c   1.000
_cell.angle_alpha   90.00
_cell.angle_beta   90.00
_cell.angle_gamma   90.00
#
_symmetry.space_group_name_H-M   'P 1'
#
loop_
_entity.id
_entity.type
_entity.pdbx_description
1 polymer ?
#
loop_
_entity_poly.entity_id
_entity_poly.type
_entity_poly.pdbx_seq_one_letter_code
_entity_poly.pdbx_strand_id
1 'polypeptide(L)'
;REITYQYHLEVNGQRIKVCKKCFLSTLDETNRFVSEVLENKNAYLSGVTRRDKRGKHTPALKIAQVKLDEVINQINKFPAYESHYTRRENDKKYLLSHLNMTKIYNLYCENVDGPVSRKIYESEFKKMKLSFKERKTDSCHKCDVFS
;
A
#
# COMPACT_ATOMS: atom_id res chain seq x y z
N ARG A 1 36.21 14.84 -14.99
CA ARG A 1 37.25 14.44 -14.01
C ARG A 1 37.24 12.92 -13.93
N GLU A 2 38.31 12.26 -14.34
CA GLU A 2 38.49 10.82 -14.09
C GLU A 2 38.99 10.64 -12.65
N ILE A 3 38.26 9.88 -11.83
CA ILE A 3 38.62 9.61 -10.44
C ILE A 3 39.22 8.21 -10.40
N THR A 4 40.48 8.11 -9.98
CA THR A 4 41.15 6.82 -9.75
C THR A 4 41.12 6.47 -8.27
N TYR A 5 40.66 5.27 -7.92
CA TYR A 5 40.57 4.80 -6.53
C TYR A 5 41.75 3.88 -6.18
N GLN A 6 42.29 4.05 -4.97
CA GLN A 6 43.32 3.17 -4.41
C GLN A 6 42.71 2.32 -3.28
N TYR A 7 42.87 1.00 -3.37
CA TYR A 7 42.33 0.04 -2.41
C TYR A 7 43.41 -0.38 -1.41
N HIS A 8 43.03 -0.48 -0.13
CA HIS A 8 43.92 -0.85 0.96
C HIS A 8 43.22 -1.82 1.91
N LEU A 9 43.95 -2.80 2.45
CA LEU A 9 43.50 -3.69 3.51
C LEU A 9 44.38 -3.50 4.74
N GLU A 10 43.81 -3.67 5.93
CA GLU A 10 44.54 -3.55 7.18
C GLU A 10 45.02 -4.93 7.66
N VAL A 11 46.33 -5.08 7.82
CA VAL A 11 46.97 -6.31 8.30
C VAL A 11 47.94 -5.92 9.41
N ASN A 12 47.72 -6.44 10.61
CA ASN A 12 48.52 -6.12 11.80
C ASN A 12 48.65 -4.60 12.06
N GLY A 13 47.56 -3.85 11.85
CA GLY A 13 47.53 -2.38 12.02
C GLY A 13 48.22 -1.58 10.91
N GLN A 14 48.72 -2.24 9.86
CA GLN A 14 49.31 -1.57 8.69
C GLN A 14 48.39 -1.63 7.48
N ARG A 15 48.29 -0.51 6.77
CA ARG A 15 47.54 -0.44 5.51
C ARG A 15 48.38 -0.93 4.34
N ILE A 16 48.00 -2.07 3.79
CA ILE A 16 48.63 -2.67 2.62
C ILE A 16 47.81 -2.33 1.38
N LYS A 17 48.45 -1.75 0.37
CA LYS A 17 47.81 -1.45 -0.92
C LYS A 17 47.56 -2.75 -1.68
N VAL A 18 46.33 -2.90 -2.19
CA VAL A 18 45.91 -4.09 -2.95
C VAL A 18 45.21 -3.70 -4.25
N CYS A 19 45.07 -4.66 -5.16
CA CYS A 19 44.23 -4.46 -6.34
C CYS A 19 42.74 -4.55 -5.97
N LYS A 20 41.88 -3.99 -6.83
CA LYS A 20 40.42 -4.04 -6.65
C LYS A 20 39.89 -5.47 -6.48
N LYS A 21 40.36 -6.41 -7.31
CA LYS A 21 39.92 -7.81 -7.26
C LYS A 21 40.22 -8.45 -5.91
N CYS A 22 41.44 -8.25 -5.39
CA CYS A 22 41.83 -8.73 -4.07
C CYS A 22 40.98 -8.09 -2.97
N PHE A 23 40.78 -6.77 -3.01
CA PHE A 23 39.94 -6.07 -2.02
C PHE A 23 38.52 -6.65 -1.95
N LEU A 24 37.88 -6.83 -3.11
CA LEU A 24 36.53 -7.40 -3.20
C LEU A 24 36.49 -8.85 -2.71
N SER A 25 37.43 -9.69 -3.15
CA SER A 25 37.49 -11.10 -2.74
C SER A 25 37.81 -11.28 -1.26
N THR A 26 38.69 -10.47 -0.69
CA THR A 26 39.07 -10.59 0.72
C THR A 26 37.96 -10.14 1.67
N LEU A 27 37.18 -9.12 1.30
CA LEU A 27 36.05 -8.64 2.10
C LEU A 27 34.73 -9.33 1.76
N ASP A 28 34.72 -10.26 0.79
CA ASP A 28 33.52 -10.88 0.22
C ASP A 28 32.47 -9.85 -0.23
N GLU A 29 32.94 -8.78 -0.85
CA GLU A 29 32.10 -7.66 -1.25
C GLU A 29 31.95 -7.54 -2.76
N THR A 30 30.84 -6.93 -3.18
CA THR A 30 30.54 -6.73 -4.60
C THR A 30 31.10 -5.42 -5.14
N ASN A 31 31.41 -5.39 -6.43
CA ASN A 31 31.81 -4.15 -7.12
C ASN A 31 30.72 -3.06 -6.97
N ARG A 32 29.44 -3.46 -7.02
CA ARG A 32 28.30 -2.56 -6.82
C ARG A 32 28.34 -1.89 -5.45
N PHE A 33 28.55 -2.66 -4.38
CA PHE A 33 28.63 -2.13 -3.02
C PHE A 33 29.73 -1.06 -2.91
N VAL A 34 30.94 -1.37 -3.38
CA VAL A 34 32.07 -0.43 -3.36
C VAL A 34 31.77 0.84 -4.17
N SER A 35 31.17 0.71 -5.36
CA SER A 35 30.76 1.87 -6.17
C SER A 35 29.73 2.74 -5.44
N GLU A 36 28.68 2.13 -4.86
CA GLU A 36 27.65 2.87 -4.11
C GLU A 36 28.25 3.59 -2.89
N VAL A 37 29.19 2.97 -2.17
CA VAL A 37 29.89 3.60 -1.05
C VAL A 37 30.72 4.80 -1.52
N LEU A 38 31.44 4.67 -2.63
CA LEU A 38 32.25 5.76 -3.19
C LEU A 38 31.40 6.90 -3.73
N GLU A 39 30.29 6.61 -4.41
CA GLU A 39 29.30 7.59 -4.86
C GLU A 39 28.70 8.35 -3.67
N ASN A 40 28.27 7.62 -2.63
CA ASN A 40 27.75 8.23 -1.43
C ASN A 40 28.81 9.10 -0.73
N LYS A 41 30.06 8.64 -0.63
CA LYS A 41 31.14 9.43 -0.05
C LYS A 41 31.42 10.71 -0.83
N ASN A 42 31.43 10.63 -2.16
CA ASN A 42 31.72 11.79 -3.02
C ASN A 42 30.56 12.78 -3.12
N ALA A 43 29.32 12.33 -2.88
CA ALA A 43 28.14 13.19 -2.93
C ALA A 43 28.02 14.17 -1.75
N TYR A 44 28.67 13.88 -0.60
CA TYR A 44 28.54 14.69 0.62
C TYR A 44 29.92 15.12 1.15
N LEU A 45 30.16 16.44 1.18
CA LEU A 45 31.40 17.02 1.73
C LEU A 45 31.54 16.87 3.25
N SER A 46 30.42 16.79 3.99
CA SER A 46 30.40 16.85 5.46
C SER A 46 30.67 15.51 6.17
N GLY A 47 31.04 14.45 5.45
CA GLY A 47 31.22 13.11 6.01
C GLY A 47 29.92 12.40 6.44
N VAL A 48 28.78 13.10 6.36
CA VAL A 48 27.45 12.54 6.60
C VAL A 48 26.95 11.91 5.30
N THR A 49 26.79 10.59 5.29
CA THR A 49 26.34 9.84 4.11
C THR A 49 24.82 9.92 3.92
N ARG A 50 24.34 9.36 2.81
CA ARG A 50 22.91 9.27 2.49
C ARG A 50 22.15 8.57 3.63
N ARG A 51 20.99 9.11 3.99
CA ARG A 51 20.08 8.46 4.95
C ARG A 51 19.73 7.04 4.49
N ASP A 52 19.72 6.10 5.44
CA ASP A 52 19.33 4.72 5.19
C ASP A 52 17.96 4.65 4.50
N LYS A 53 17.89 3.89 3.40
CA LYS A 53 16.69 3.66 2.60
C LYS A 53 16.22 2.21 2.62
N ARG A 54 16.81 1.35 3.46
CA ARG A 54 16.30 0.00 3.70
C ARG A 54 14.82 0.07 4.11
N GLY A 55 14.04 -0.88 3.60
CA GLY A 55 12.59 -0.94 3.85
C GLY A 55 11.74 0.15 3.17
N LYS A 56 12.32 1.09 2.43
CA LYS A 56 11.57 2.17 1.74
C LYS A 56 11.18 1.85 0.29
N HIS A 57 11.29 0.59 -0.11
CA HIS A 57 10.86 0.19 -1.44
C HIS A 57 9.32 0.16 -1.48
N THR A 58 8.76 0.60 -2.62
CA THR A 58 7.33 0.42 -2.85
C THR A 58 7.10 -1.04 -3.26
N PRO A 59 6.16 -1.77 -2.62
CA PRO A 59 5.86 -3.14 -3.02
C PRO A 59 5.45 -3.20 -4.49
N ALA A 60 5.93 -4.20 -5.23
CA ALA A 60 5.60 -4.38 -6.65
C ALA A 60 4.09 -4.57 -6.90
N LEU A 61 3.38 -5.13 -5.92
CA LEU A 61 1.92 -5.33 -5.96
C LEU A 61 1.13 -4.10 -5.48
N LYS A 62 1.77 -2.97 -5.22
CA LYS A 62 1.06 -1.76 -4.81
C LYS A 62 0.22 -1.26 -5.98
N ILE A 63 -1.08 -1.20 -5.75
CA ILE A 63 -2.06 -0.71 -6.71
C ILE A 63 -1.86 0.79 -6.87
N ALA A 64 -1.94 1.26 -8.12
CA ALA A 64 -1.91 2.68 -8.42
C ALA A 64 -3.05 3.41 -7.68
N GLN A 65 -2.77 4.55 -7.08
CA GLN A 65 -3.77 5.35 -6.37
C GLN A 65 -4.99 5.65 -7.25
N VAL A 66 -4.75 5.90 -8.55
CA VAL A 66 -5.78 6.14 -9.57
C VAL A 66 -6.83 5.02 -9.60
N LYS A 67 -6.41 3.75 -9.51
CA LYS A 67 -7.33 2.59 -9.50
C LYS A 67 -8.15 2.51 -8.21
N LEU A 68 -7.61 2.97 -7.08
CA LEU A 68 -8.36 3.06 -5.83
C LEU A 68 -9.40 4.18 -5.90
N ASP A 69 -9.04 5.32 -6.49
CA ASP A 69 -9.95 6.45 -6.66
C ASP A 69 -11.12 6.09 -7.60
N GLU A 70 -10.88 5.30 -8.66
CA GLU A 70 -11.93 4.71 -9.51
C GLU A 70 -12.94 3.88 -8.71
N VAL A 71 -12.45 3.01 -7.81
CA VAL A 71 -13.29 2.18 -6.93
C VAL A 71 -14.13 3.06 -6.02
N ILE A 72 -13.51 4.04 -5.35
CA ILE A 72 -14.21 4.97 -4.45
C ILE A 72 -15.29 5.75 -5.21
N ASN A 73 -14.98 6.24 -6.40
CA ASN A 73 -15.93 6.97 -7.24
C ASN A 73 -17.10 6.09 -7.67
N GLN A 74 -16.87 4.82 -8.01
CA GLN A 74 -17.95 3.90 -8.35
C GLN A 74 -18.85 3.60 -7.15
N ILE A 75 -18.28 3.38 -5.96
CA ILE A 75 -19.05 3.13 -4.74
C ILE A 75 -19.92 4.35 -4.39
N ASN A 76 -19.40 5.57 -4.58
CA ASN A 76 -20.13 6.82 -4.33
C ASN A 76 -21.31 7.06 -5.29
N LYS A 77 -21.41 6.33 -6.41
CA LYS A 77 -22.59 6.41 -7.30
C LYS A 77 -23.84 5.80 -6.67
N PHE A 78 -23.69 4.91 -5.67
CA PHE A 78 -24.83 4.31 -5.00
C PHE A 78 -25.35 5.24 -3.90
N PRO A 79 -26.66 5.52 -3.84
CA PRO A 79 -27.22 6.33 -2.78
C PRO A 79 -27.05 5.63 -1.44
N ALA A 80 -26.43 6.33 -0.49
CA ALA A 80 -26.28 5.90 0.89
C ALA A 80 -27.04 6.87 1.80
N TYR A 81 -27.67 6.34 2.84
CA TYR A 81 -28.43 7.14 3.80
C TYR A 81 -27.98 6.82 5.22
N GLU A 82 -28.21 7.76 6.13
CA GLU A 82 -27.92 7.59 7.55
C GLU A 82 -29.18 7.13 8.26
N SER A 83 -29.07 6.14 9.14
CA SER A 83 -30.19 5.75 10.00
C SER A 83 -30.45 6.83 11.04
N HIS A 84 -31.67 7.37 11.01
CA HIS A 84 -32.14 8.40 11.94
C HIS A 84 -31.91 8.02 13.42
N TYR A 85 -32.09 6.74 13.77
CA TYR A 85 -31.98 6.26 15.14
C TYR A 85 -30.54 6.11 15.65
N THR A 86 -29.54 5.94 14.77
CA THR A 86 -28.15 5.68 15.19
C THR A 86 -27.22 6.86 14.90
N ARG A 87 -27.75 7.99 14.42
CA ARG A 87 -26.98 9.19 14.08
C ARG A 87 -26.16 9.74 15.25
N ARG A 88 -26.61 9.53 16.48
CA ARG A 88 -25.91 9.97 17.69
C ARG A 88 -24.77 9.02 18.10
N GLU A 89 -24.78 7.79 17.59
CA GLU A 89 -23.92 6.70 18.05
C GLU A 89 -22.89 6.26 16.99
N ASN A 90 -23.15 6.47 15.69
CA ASN A 90 -22.25 6.07 14.62
C ASN A 90 -22.46 6.86 13.30
N ASP A 91 -21.36 7.30 12.67
CA ASP A 91 -21.32 7.91 11.32
C ASP A 91 -21.51 6.89 10.17
N LYS A 92 -22.15 5.76 10.45
CA LYS A 92 -22.30 4.66 9.50
C LYS A 92 -23.39 4.98 8.49
N LYS A 93 -23.05 4.88 7.20
CA LYS A 93 -23.99 5.06 6.10
C LYS A 93 -24.42 3.72 5.54
N TYR A 94 -25.68 3.64 5.11
CA TYR A 94 -26.31 2.41 4.64
C TYR A 94 -26.72 2.52 3.18
N LEU A 95 -26.31 1.54 2.39
CA LEU A 95 -26.83 1.31 1.06
C LEU A 95 -28.18 0.58 1.13
N LEU A 96 -28.96 0.69 0.06
CA LEU A 96 -30.27 0.06 -0.06
C LEU A 96 -30.21 -1.46 0.12
N SER A 97 -31.23 -2.04 0.75
CA SER A 97 -31.30 -3.46 1.14
C SER A 97 -31.33 -4.46 -0.03
N HIS A 98 -31.62 -4.00 -1.25
CA HIS A 98 -31.60 -4.82 -2.45
C HIS A 98 -30.19 -4.92 -3.07
N LEU A 99 -29.27 -4.04 -2.67
CA LEU A 99 -27.85 -4.09 -3.03
C LEU A 99 -27.12 -5.03 -2.09
N ASN A 100 -26.05 -5.64 -2.59
CA ASN A 100 -25.11 -6.41 -1.80
C ASN A 100 -23.71 -6.29 -2.43
N MET A 101 -22.70 -6.76 -1.71
CA MET A 101 -21.30 -6.64 -2.15
C MET A 101 -21.06 -7.27 -3.52
N THR A 102 -21.65 -8.44 -3.77
CA THR A 102 -21.52 -9.15 -5.04
C THR A 102 -22.11 -8.34 -6.20
N LYS A 103 -23.31 -7.76 -6.03
CA LYS A 103 -23.99 -6.97 -7.07
C LYS A 103 -23.20 -5.71 -7.43
N ILE A 104 -22.76 -4.95 -6.43
CA ILE A 104 -22.02 -3.70 -6.69
C ILE A 104 -20.64 -3.98 -7.31
N TYR A 105 -20.01 -5.11 -6.94
CA TYR A 105 -18.74 -5.54 -7.53
C TYR A 105 -18.91 -6.04 -8.97
N ASN A 106 -19.95 -6.82 -9.26
CA ASN A 106 -20.25 -7.25 -10.62
C ASN A 106 -20.48 -6.05 -11.54
N LEU A 107 -21.26 -5.06 -11.07
CA LEU A 107 -21.47 -3.82 -11.81
C LEU A 107 -20.15 -3.06 -12.03
N TYR A 108 -19.25 -3.04 -11.04
CA TYR A 108 -17.92 -2.46 -11.20
C TYR A 108 -17.11 -3.18 -12.30
N CYS A 109 -17.10 -4.52 -12.31
CA CYS A 109 -16.42 -5.32 -13.33
C CYS A 109 -16.99 -5.15 -14.74
N GLU A 110 -18.29 -4.90 -14.88
CA GLU A 110 -18.94 -4.66 -16.16
C GLU A 110 -18.62 -3.27 -16.73
N ASN A 111 -18.36 -2.28 -15.87
CA ASN A 111 -18.20 -0.88 -16.26
C ASN A 111 -16.75 -0.40 -16.30
N VAL A 112 -15.78 -1.23 -15.93
CA VAL A 112 -14.36 -0.84 -15.81
C VAL A 112 -13.46 -1.88 -16.45
N ASP A 113 -12.60 -1.45 -17.37
CA ASP A 113 -11.56 -2.29 -17.93
C ASP A 113 -10.39 -2.47 -16.93
N GLY A 114 -9.99 -3.73 -16.72
CA GLY A 114 -9.04 -4.11 -15.67
C GLY A 114 -9.51 -3.77 -14.25
N PRO A 115 -10.56 -4.43 -13.73
CA PRO A 115 -11.05 -4.20 -12.37
C PRO A 115 -10.05 -4.69 -11.32
N VAL A 116 -10.01 -4.03 -10.16
CA VAL A 116 -9.27 -4.54 -9.00
C VAL A 116 -9.90 -5.84 -8.47
N SER A 117 -9.11 -6.63 -7.74
CA SER A 117 -9.64 -7.83 -7.08
C SER A 117 -10.74 -7.49 -6.08
N ARG A 118 -11.69 -8.40 -5.91
CA ARG A 118 -12.80 -8.28 -4.94
C ARG A 118 -12.31 -7.93 -3.53
N LYS A 119 -11.18 -8.49 -3.08
CA LYS A 119 -10.61 -8.20 -1.75
C LYS A 119 -10.25 -6.73 -1.57
N ILE A 120 -9.70 -6.11 -2.61
CA ILE A 120 -9.33 -4.69 -2.60
C ILE A 120 -10.59 -3.84 -2.58
N TYR A 121 -11.54 -4.15 -3.46
CA TYR A 121 -12.83 -3.46 -3.53
C TYR A 121 -13.57 -3.50 -2.17
N GLU A 122 -13.64 -4.67 -1.54
CA GLU A 122 -14.24 -4.83 -0.21
C GLU A 122 -13.48 -4.07 0.89
N SER A 123 -12.15 -3.97 0.77
CA SER A 123 -11.33 -3.18 1.70
C SER A 123 -11.67 -1.70 1.59
N GLU A 124 -11.73 -1.15 0.38
CA GLU A 124 -12.09 0.26 0.15
C GLU A 124 -13.53 0.54 0.62
N PHE A 125 -14.48 -0.35 0.33
CA PHE A 125 -15.85 -0.24 0.83
C PHE A 125 -15.93 -0.15 2.36
N LYS A 126 -15.15 -0.98 3.08
CA LYS A 126 -15.10 -0.96 4.55
C LYS A 126 -14.48 0.33 5.09
N LYS A 127 -13.44 0.87 4.43
CA LYS A 127 -12.82 2.15 4.80
C LYS A 127 -13.81 3.32 4.72
N MET A 128 -14.76 3.26 3.79
CA MET A 128 -15.82 4.27 3.64
C MET A 128 -16.91 4.20 4.72
N LYS A 129 -16.81 3.33 5.72
CA LYS A 129 -17.82 3.13 6.79
C LYS A 129 -19.22 2.86 6.24
N LEU A 130 -19.32 2.18 5.09
CA LEU A 130 -20.58 1.80 4.46
C LEU A 130 -21.03 0.40 4.91
N SER A 131 -22.34 0.16 4.88
CA SER A 131 -22.93 -1.17 5.02
C SER A 131 -24.24 -1.30 4.26
N PHE A 132 -24.71 -2.52 4.07
CA PHE A 132 -26.01 -2.76 3.48
C PHE A 132 -27.09 -2.70 4.56
N LYS A 133 -28.23 -2.11 4.26
CA LYS A 133 -29.40 -2.17 5.15
C LYS A 133 -29.89 -3.61 5.25
N GLU A 134 -30.14 -4.05 6.47
CA GLU A 134 -30.86 -5.29 6.71
C GLU A 134 -32.28 -5.21 6.13
N ARG A 135 -32.76 -6.30 5.53
CA ARG A 135 -34.15 -6.37 5.10
C ARG A 135 -35.03 -6.31 6.35
N LYS A 136 -36.06 -5.45 6.35
CA LYS A 136 -37.08 -5.52 7.39
C LYS A 136 -37.77 -6.88 7.26
N THR A 137 -37.74 -7.67 8.32
CA THR A 137 -38.65 -8.81 8.47
C THR A 137 -40.01 -8.26 8.83
N ASP A 138 -40.97 -8.32 7.91
CA ASP A 138 -42.38 -8.03 8.17
C ASP A 138 -42.99 -9.16 8.99
N SER A 139 -42.75 -9.15 10.31
CA SER A 139 -43.59 -9.83 11.30
C SER A 139 -42.93 -9.73 12.67
N CYS A 140 -43.52 -8.93 13.56
CA CYS A 140 -43.35 -9.14 14.98
C CYS A 140 -44.43 -10.15 15.41
N HIS A 141 -44.04 -11.33 15.88
CA HIS A 141 -44.97 -12.34 16.39
C HIS A 141 -45.93 -11.81 17.48
N LYS A 142 -45.59 -10.68 18.15
CA LYS A 142 -46.47 -10.06 19.15
C LYS A 142 -47.56 -9.18 18.54
N CYS A 143 -47.38 -8.68 17.31
CA CYS A 143 -48.31 -7.78 16.65
C CYS A 143 -49.42 -8.53 15.89
N ASP A 144 -49.16 -9.78 15.48
CA ASP A 144 -50.15 -10.63 14.78
C ASP A 144 -51.22 -11.22 15.72
N VAL A 145 -51.05 -11.11 17.05
CA VAL A 145 -51.99 -11.66 18.04
C VAL A 145 -53.20 -10.74 18.27
N PHE A 146 -53.17 -9.51 17.73
CA PHE A 146 -54.24 -8.51 17.89
C PHE A 146 -54.98 -8.20 16.58
N SER A 147 -54.88 -9.05 15.55
CA SER A 147 -55.71 -8.99 14.32
C SER A 147 -56.90 -9.94 14.39
#